data_AF-A0A368XU16-F1
#
_entry.id   AF-A0A368XU16-F1
#
_cell.length_a   1.000
_cell.length_b   1.000
_cell.length_c   1.000
_cell.angle_alpha   90.00
_cell.angle_beta   90.00
_cell.angle_gamma   90.00
#
_symmetry.space_group_name_H-M   'P 1'
#
loop_
_entity.id
_entity.type
_entity.pdbx_description
1 polymer ?
#
loop_
_entity_poly.entity_id
_entity_poly.type
_entity_poly.pdbx_seq_one_letter_code
_entity_poly.pdbx_strand_id
1 'polypeptide(L)'
;MAQRHPADFDGIVSAVPVIHWTGLFNGFIGFTQPQFSGGTLSAAKVRLVADALDTACDALDGLADGVVNNYLACPVPTHHDMLNTLDQWVSTGQAPADALVQVRKATAAPYATLATRPLCRYANYPQYVAGDPLSADSYRCAVSAP
;
A
#
# COMPACT_ATOMS: atom_id res chain seq x y z
N MET A 1 5.12 28.58 -5.34
CA MET A 1 6.24 29.56 -5.31
C MET A 1 7.40 29.10 -6.16
N ALA A 2 8.20 28.12 -5.74
CA ALA A 2 9.39 27.68 -6.49
C ALA A 2 9.20 27.49 -8.01
N GLN A 3 8.09 26.87 -8.45
CA GLN A 3 7.82 26.60 -9.86
C GLN A 3 7.32 27.80 -10.68
N ARG A 4 6.63 28.76 -10.05
CA ARG A 4 5.95 29.87 -10.76
C ARG A 4 6.59 31.23 -10.51
N HIS A 5 7.20 31.41 -9.36
CA HIS A 5 7.85 32.64 -8.91
C HIS A 5 9.18 32.30 -8.24
N PRO A 6 10.19 31.87 -9.02
CA PRO A 6 11.46 31.41 -8.46
C PRO A 6 12.32 32.54 -7.86
N ALA A 7 12.07 33.80 -8.23
CA ALA A 7 12.83 34.95 -7.74
C ALA A 7 12.29 35.56 -6.44
N ASP A 8 11.15 35.08 -5.93
CA ASP A 8 10.50 35.69 -4.77
C ASP A 8 11.18 35.32 -3.43
N PHE A 9 12.04 34.29 -3.41
CA PHE A 9 12.71 33.80 -2.21
C PHE A 9 14.11 33.30 -2.52
N ASP A 10 15.05 33.62 -1.64
CA ASP A 10 16.41 33.07 -1.66
C ASP A 10 16.49 31.64 -1.07
N GLY A 11 15.44 31.18 -0.40
CA GLY A 11 15.34 29.84 0.17
C GLY A 11 13.90 29.45 0.52
N ILE A 12 13.56 28.18 0.27
CA ILE A 12 12.23 27.62 0.55
C ILE A 12 12.39 26.31 1.33
N VAL A 13 11.74 26.22 2.50
CA VAL A 13 11.60 24.96 3.25
C VAL A 13 10.16 24.46 3.06
N SER A 14 10.02 23.25 2.53
CA SER A 14 8.72 22.61 2.34
C SER A 14 8.75 21.20 2.90
N ALA A 15 8.12 20.99 4.05
CA ALA A 15 8.15 19.72 4.76
C ALA A 15 7.20 18.67 4.15
N VAL A 16 6.01 19.09 3.71
CA VAL A 16 4.98 18.20 3.13
C VAL A 16 4.43 18.83 1.85
N PRO A 17 5.19 18.80 0.75
CA PRO A 17 4.83 19.52 -0.46
C PRO A 17 3.67 18.84 -1.21
N VAL A 18 2.51 19.48 -1.26
CA VAL A 18 1.36 19.02 -2.08
C VAL A 18 1.50 19.53 -3.51
N ILE A 19 2.44 18.95 -4.27
CA ILE A 19 2.75 19.39 -5.65
C ILE A 19 1.69 18.97 -6.68
N HIS A 20 0.87 17.96 -6.38
CA HIS A 20 -0.19 17.46 -7.24
C HIS A 20 -1.54 17.44 -6.52
N TRP A 21 -2.09 18.65 -6.32
CA TRP A 21 -3.33 18.87 -5.56
C TRP A 21 -4.49 18.00 -6.07
N THR A 22 -4.82 18.08 -7.35
CA THR A 22 -5.96 17.35 -7.92
C THR A 22 -5.84 15.84 -7.73
N GLY A 23 -4.66 15.26 -7.95
CA GLY A 23 -4.47 13.82 -7.74
C GLY A 23 -4.52 13.41 -6.27
N LEU A 24 -3.98 14.21 -5.35
CA LEU A 24 -4.06 13.92 -3.91
C LEU A 24 -5.53 13.84 -3.46
N PHE A 25 -6.32 14.85 -3.80
CA PHE A 25 -7.73 14.89 -3.40
C PHE A 25 -8.60 13.89 -4.16
N ASN A 26 -8.29 13.56 -5.42
CA ASN A 26 -8.94 12.44 -6.10
C ASN A 26 -8.63 11.11 -5.41
N GLY A 27 -7.39 10.91 -4.96
CA GLY A 27 -7.01 9.76 -4.13
C GLY A 27 -7.86 9.69 -2.87
N PHE A 28 -8.06 10.82 -2.19
CA PHE A 28 -8.85 10.91 -0.96
C PHE A 28 -10.27 10.38 -1.15
N ILE A 29 -10.91 10.63 -2.29
CA ILE A 29 -12.26 10.12 -2.58
C ILE A 29 -12.30 8.59 -2.52
N GLY A 30 -11.30 7.91 -3.09
CA GLY A 30 -11.25 6.44 -3.17
C GLY A 30 -11.23 5.75 -1.81
N PHE A 31 -10.52 6.30 -0.84
CA PHE A 31 -10.47 5.75 0.52
C PHE A 31 -11.49 6.36 1.49
N THR A 32 -12.09 7.50 1.16
CA THR A 32 -13.14 8.12 1.99
C THR A 32 -14.51 7.49 1.73
N GLN A 33 -14.83 7.14 0.48
CA GLN A 33 -16.07 6.45 0.12
C GLN A 33 -16.40 5.23 1.00
N PRO A 34 -15.50 4.24 1.17
CA PRO A 34 -15.80 3.08 2.02
C PRO A 34 -16.01 3.44 3.49
N GLN A 35 -15.42 4.53 4.00
CA GLN A 35 -15.62 4.96 5.40
C GLN A 35 -17.08 5.34 5.66
N PHE A 36 -17.74 5.98 4.68
CA PHE A 36 -19.16 6.37 4.76
C PHE A 36 -20.14 5.21 4.55
N SER A 37 -19.70 4.07 4.02
CA SER A 37 -20.52 2.87 3.79
C SER A 37 -20.26 1.75 4.82
N GLY A 38 -19.74 2.10 6.00
CA GLY A 38 -19.50 1.16 7.10
C GLY A 38 -18.09 0.54 7.12
N GLY A 39 -17.20 0.94 6.22
CA GLY A 39 -15.80 0.52 6.16
C GLY A 39 -14.86 1.27 7.10
N THR A 40 -15.38 2.12 8.00
CA THR A 40 -14.55 2.80 9.02
C THR A 40 -13.90 1.78 9.95
N LEU A 41 -12.59 1.95 10.20
CA LEU A 41 -11.85 1.10 11.14
C LEU A 41 -12.15 1.53 12.59
N SER A 42 -12.44 0.57 13.46
CA SER A 42 -12.51 0.82 14.90
C SER A 42 -11.12 1.08 15.48
N ALA A 43 -11.04 1.70 16.66
CA ALA A 43 -9.77 1.89 17.36
C ALA A 43 -9.00 0.57 17.56
N ALA A 44 -9.72 -0.52 17.84
CA ALA A 44 -9.13 -1.86 17.95
C ALA A 44 -8.53 -2.35 16.64
N LYS A 45 -9.19 -2.11 15.50
CA LYS A 45 -8.65 -2.46 14.17
C LYS A 45 -7.44 -1.59 13.81
N VAL A 46 -7.46 -0.29 14.13
CA VAL A 46 -6.31 0.60 13.94
C VAL A 46 -5.12 0.09 14.75
N ARG A 47 -5.33 -0.29 16.02
CA ARG A 47 -4.28 -0.83 16.88
C ARG A 47 -3.72 -2.15 16.35
N LEU A 48 -4.59 -3.06 15.91
CA LEU A 48 -4.18 -4.33 15.30
C LEU A 48 -3.25 -4.13 14.10
N VAL A 49 -3.56 -3.16 13.23
CA VAL A 49 -2.72 -2.83 12.08
C VAL A 49 -1.37 -2.25 12.52
N ALA A 50 -1.37 -1.35 13.51
CA ALA A 50 -0.14 -0.78 14.06
C ALA A 50 0.76 -1.86 14.66
N ASP A 51 0.24 -2.71 15.55
CA ASP A 51 1.03 -3.78 16.18
C ASP A 51 1.59 -4.77 15.15
N ALA A 52 0.83 -5.06 14.07
CA ALA A 52 1.29 -5.91 12.97
C ALA A 52 2.41 -5.27 12.15
N LEU A 53 2.35 -3.95 11.92
CA LEU A 53 3.41 -3.19 11.25
C LEU A 53 4.67 -3.13 12.11
N ASP A 54 4.54 -2.84 13.40
CA ASP A 54 5.68 -2.78 14.33
C ASP A 54 6.38 -4.14 14.37
N THR A 55 5.60 -5.23 14.52
CA THR A 55 6.14 -6.60 14.49
C THR A 55 6.91 -6.91 13.21
N ALA A 56 6.44 -6.41 12.06
CA ALA A 56 7.05 -6.70 10.77
C ALA A 56 8.24 -5.78 10.43
N CYS A 57 8.26 -4.56 10.97
CA CYS A 57 9.05 -3.47 10.38
C CYS A 57 9.85 -2.60 11.35
N ASP A 58 9.54 -2.59 12.65
CA ASP A 58 10.19 -1.73 13.65
C ASP A 58 11.71 -1.95 13.70
N ALA A 59 12.13 -3.18 13.99
CA ALA A 59 13.54 -3.53 14.13
C ALA A 59 14.40 -3.44 12.84
N LEU A 60 13.83 -3.04 11.70
CA LEU A 60 14.54 -3.02 10.40
C LEU A 60 15.53 -1.87 10.26
N ASP A 61 15.49 -0.87 11.14
CA ASP A 61 16.52 0.17 11.24
C ASP A 61 17.62 -0.17 12.27
N GLY A 62 17.52 -1.33 12.93
CA GLY A 62 18.46 -1.79 13.95
C GLY A 62 18.03 -1.53 15.39
N LEU A 63 16.85 -0.92 15.61
CA LEU A 63 16.31 -0.65 16.93
C LEU A 63 14.82 -1.04 16.99
N ALA A 64 14.39 -1.72 18.05
CA ALA A 64 12.99 -2.02 18.30
C ALA A 64 12.44 -1.04 19.35
N ASP A 65 11.98 0.13 18.91
CA ASP A 65 11.51 1.22 19.77
C ASP A 65 10.06 1.67 19.48
N GLY A 66 9.36 0.96 18.60
CA GLY A 66 8.01 1.31 18.15
C GLY A 66 8.00 2.41 17.09
N VAL A 67 9.12 2.67 16.41
CA VAL A 67 9.24 3.66 15.34
C VAL A 67 9.83 3.02 14.09
N VAL A 68 9.01 2.88 13.05
CA VAL A 68 9.47 2.39 11.75
C VAL A 68 10.26 3.47 10.98
N ASN A 69 11.57 3.61 11.21
CA ASN A 69 12.39 4.56 10.41
C ASN A 69 12.86 3.99 9.08
N ASN A 70 13.12 2.67 9.00
CA ASN A 70 13.50 2.01 7.76
C ASN A 70 12.29 1.39 7.04
N TYR A 71 11.29 2.22 6.76
CA TYR A 71 10.07 1.80 6.06
C TYR A 71 10.33 1.20 4.68
N LEU A 72 11.44 1.57 4.02
CA LEU A 72 11.83 1.01 2.73
C LEU A 72 12.27 -0.45 2.80
N ALA A 73 12.64 -0.97 3.98
CA ALA A 73 12.97 -2.38 4.18
C ALA A 73 11.74 -3.23 4.52
N CYS A 74 10.66 -2.61 5.00
CA CYS A 74 9.42 -3.26 5.42
C CYS A 74 8.90 -4.24 4.34
N PRO A 75 8.71 -5.54 4.67
CA PRO A 75 8.33 -6.55 3.68
C PRO A 75 6.82 -6.59 3.42
N VAL A 76 6.07 -5.53 3.75
CA VAL A 76 4.62 -5.47 3.56
C VAL A 76 4.30 -5.02 2.12
N PRO A 77 3.53 -5.81 1.34
CA PRO A 77 3.09 -5.39 0.00
C PRO A 77 2.05 -4.28 0.08
N THR A 78 2.35 -3.12 -0.53
CA THR A 78 1.50 -1.92 -0.48
C THR A 78 1.05 -1.42 -1.84
N HIS A 79 1.59 -1.95 -2.94
CA HIS A 79 1.35 -1.42 -4.29
C HIS A 79 0.97 -2.50 -5.30
N HIS A 80 0.25 -2.12 -6.35
CA HIS A 80 -0.03 -2.95 -7.52
C HIS A 80 0.18 -2.08 -8.77
N ASP A 81 0.75 -2.67 -9.83
CA ASP A 81 0.91 -1.96 -11.10
C ASP A 81 -0.42 -1.91 -11.86
N MET A 82 -1.20 -0.88 -11.54
CA MET A 82 -2.51 -0.65 -12.16
C MET A 82 -2.39 -0.35 -13.66
N LEU A 83 -1.27 0.25 -14.12
CA LEU A 83 -1.12 0.61 -15.53
C LEU A 83 -0.93 -0.64 -16.39
N ASN A 84 -0.02 -1.54 -15.97
CA ASN A 84 0.17 -2.81 -16.65
C ASN A 84 -1.12 -3.65 -16.68
N THR A 85 -1.88 -3.66 -15.57
CA THR A 85 -3.17 -4.35 -15.51
C THR A 85 -4.20 -3.79 -16.50
N LEU A 86 -4.30 -2.46 -16.61
CA LEU A 86 -5.19 -1.81 -17.56
C LEU A 86 -4.75 -2.03 -19.01
N ASP A 87 -3.45 -1.94 -19.28
CA ASP A 87 -2.88 -2.18 -20.61
C ASP A 87 -3.16 -3.61 -21.09
N GLN A 88 -2.90 -4.61 -20.25
CA GLN A 88 -3.22 -6.01 -20.52
C GLN A 88 -4.71 -6.19 -20.82
N TRP A 89 -5.59 -5.59 -20.02
CA TRP A 89 -7.03 -5.74 -20.24
C TRP A 89 -7.47 -5.13 -21.57
N VAL A 90 -7.06 -3.89 -21.84
CA VAL A 90 -7.46 -3.18 -23.06
C VAL A 90 -6.88 -3.84 -24.32
N SER A 91 -5.62 -4.30 -24.26
CA SER A 91 -4.93 -4.88 -25.42
C SER A 91 -5.33 -6.32 -25.72
N THR A 92 -5.66 -7.12 -24.71
CA THR A 92 -5.98 -8.55 -24.89
C THR A 92 -7.48 -8.85 -24.81
N GLY A 93 -8.29 -7.93 -24.28
CA GLY A 93 -9.70 -8.16 -23.98
C GLY A 93 -9.94 -8.99 -22.71
N GLN A 94 -8.89 -9.45 -22.02
CA GLN A 94 -9.02 -10.27 -20.83
C GLN A 94 -9.07 -9.40 -19.56
N ALA A 95 -10.22 -9.38 -18.90
CA ALA A 95 -10.36 -8.64 -17.64
C ALA A 95 -9.45 -9.23 -16.55
N PRO A 96 -8.93 -8.40 -15.63
CA PRO A 96 -8.12 -8.88 -14.52
C PRO A 96 -8.88 -9.84 -13.61
N ALA A 97 -8.14 -10.73 -12.96
CA ALA A 97 -8.68 -11.62 -11.94
C ALA A 97 -9.34 -10.83 -10.79
N ASP A 98 -10.29 -11.48 -10.12
CA ASP A 98 -11.02 -10.86 -9.00
C ASP A 98 -10.14 -10.50 -7.80
N ALA A 99 -8.95 -11.10 -7.71
CA ALA A 99 -7.92 -10.71 -6.75
C ALA A 99 -6.66 -10.29 -7.50
N LEU A 100 -6.41 -8.98 -7.58
CA LEU A 100 -5.13 -8.46 -8.03
C LEU A 100 -4.04 -8.80 -7.00
N VAL A 101 -2.77 -8.79 -7.39
CA VAL A 101 -1.66 -9.07 -6.46
C VAL A 101 -0.95 -7.78 -6.09
N GLN A 102 -0.95 -7.45 -4.81
CA GLN A 102 -0.06 -6.43 -4.25
C GLN A 102 1.35 -6.98 -4.19
N VAL A 103 2.33 -6.14 -4.52
CA VAL A 103 3.74 -6.46 -4.58
C VAL A 103 4.54 -5.49 -3.73
N ARG A 104 5.60 -6.01 -3.12
CA ARG A 104 6.73 -5.22 -2.63
C ARG A 104 7.94 -5.58 -3.48
N LYS A 105 8.52 -4.57 -4.13
CA LYS A 105 9.72 -4.70 -4.97
C LYS A 105 10.91 -4.07 -4.28
N ALA A 106 12.10 -4.67 -4.36
CA ALA A 106 13.35 -4.10 -3.87
C ALA A 106 13.55 -2.66 -4.39
N THR A 107 14.23 -1.81 -3.62
CA THR A 107 14.42 -0.38 -3.98
C THR A 107 15.52 -0.18 -5.03
N ALA A 108 16.37 -1.18 -5.26
CA ALA A 108 17.43 -1.16 -6.25
C ALA A 108 17.17 -2.18 -7.35
N ALA A 109 17.69 -1.89 -8.56
CA ALA A 109 17.71 -2.83 -9.67
C ALA A 109 18.38 -4.16 -9.22
N PRO A 110 17.84 -5.34 -9.62
CA PRO A 110 16.81 -5.54 -10.65
C PRO A 110 15.35 -5.45 -10.13
N TYR A 111 15.10 -4.79 -9.00
CA TYR A 111 13.77 -4.61 -8.41
C TYR A 111 13.06 -5.95 -8.16
N ALA A 112 13.78 -6.89 -7.53
CA ALA A 112 13.25 -8.21 -7.21
C ALA A 112 11.97 -8.11 -6.38
N THR A 113 11.01 -9.00 -6.61
CA THR A 113 9.84 -9.14 -5.74
C THR A 113 10.29 -9.71 -4.40
N LEU A 114 9.99 -9.01 -3.31
CA LEU A 114 10.32 -9.45 -1.95
C LEU A 114 9.12 -10.03 -1.22
N ALA A 115 7.91 -9.55 -1.52
CA ALA A 115 6.68 -10.06 -0.93
C ALA A 115 5.46 -9.77 -1.82
N THR A 116 4.43 -10.59 -1.68
CA THR A 116 3.17 -10.48 -2.41
C THR A 116 1.96 -10.83 -1.54
N ARG A 117 0.81 -10.19 -1.81
CA ARG A 117 -0.48 -10.44 -1.14
C ARG A 117 -1.64 -10.31 -2.14
N PRO A 118 -2.69 -11.13 -2.05
CA PRO A 118 -3.88 -10.90 -2.86
C PRO A 118 -4.68 -9.70 -2.33
N LEU A 119 -5.01 -8.78 -3.23
CA LEU A 119 -5.94 -7.68 -3.02
C LEU A 119 -7.37 -8.21 -3.20
N CYS A 120 -7.90 -8.77 -2.12
CA CYS A 120 -9.24 -9.34 -2.13
C CYS A 120 -10.31 -8.26 -2.29
N ARG A 121 -11.31 -8.51 -3.15
CA ARG A 121 -12.51 -7.66 -3.23
C ARG A 121 -13.20 -7.62 -1.88
N TYR A 122 -13.54 -6.41 -1.43
CA TYR A 122 -14.38 -6.20 -0.24
C TYR A 122 -15.69 -7.01 -0.35
N ALA A 123 -16.17 -7.69 0.68
CA ALA A 123 -15.70 -7.68 2.08
C ALA A 123 -14.67 -8.79 2.44
N ASN A 124 -14.03 -9.40 1.44
CA ASN A 124 -13.05 -10.45 1.67
C ASN A 124 -11.68 -9.87 2.05
N TYR A 125 -10.86 -10.69 2.71
CA TYR A 125 -9.48 -10.39 3.10
C TYR A 125 -8.56 -11.60 2.81
N PRO A 126 -7.24 -11.37 2.67
CA PRO A 126 -6.28 -12.45 2.49
C PRO A 126 -6.13 -13.27 3.79
N GLN A 127 -6.61 -14.50 3.77
CA GLN A 127 -6.44 -15.47 4.86
C GLN A 127 -5.28 -16.41 4.51
N TYR A 128 -4.26 -16.49 5.38
CA TYR A 128 -3.16 -17.44 5.22
C TYR A 128 -3.68 -18.88 5.29
N VAL A 129 -3.19 -19.72 4.38
CA VAL A 129 -3.56 -21.14 4.27
C VAL A 129 -2.36 -22.01 4.60
N ALA A 130 -1.29 -21.92 3.80
CA ALA A 130 -0.05 -22.68 3.96
C ALA A 130 1.05 -22.15 3.03
N GLY A 131 2.31 -22.45 3.33
CA GLY A 131 3.45 -22.16 2.46
C GLY A 131 4.29 -20.98 2.94
N ASP A 132 4.86 -20.22 2.01
CA ASP A 132 5.67 -19.04 2.32
C ASP A 132 4.75 -17.86 2.70
N PRO A 133 4.83 -17.35 3.93
CA PRO A 133 4.08 -16.18 4.34
C PRO A 133 4.42 -14.93 3.52
N LEU A 134 5.45 -14.87 2.68
CA LEU A 134 5.71 -13.74 1.79
C LEU A 134 5.10 -13.91 0.39
N SER A 135 4.50 -15.05 0.08
CA SER A 135 3.88 -15.32 -1.23
C SER A 135 2.36 -15.15 -1.21
N ALA A 136 1.78 -14.58 -2.26
CA ALA A 136 0.33 -14.45 -2.43
C ALA A 136 -0.36 -15.81 -2.58
N ASP A 137 0.33 -16.81 -3.12
CA ASP A 137 -0.19 -18.18 -3.32
C ASP A 137 -0.48 -18.89 -2.00
N SER A 138 0.11 -18.41 -0.91
CA SER A 138 -0.11 -18.92 0.45
C SER A 138 -1.39 -18.41 1.09
N TYR A 139 -2.17 -17.61 0.37
CA TYR A 139 -3.39 -16.97 0.87
C TYR A 139 -4.58 -17.29 -0.02
N ARG A 140 -5.77 -17.30 0.58
CA ARG A 140 -7.05 -17.27 -0.14
C ARG A 140 -7.86 -16.08 0.31
N CYS A 141 -8.69 -15.54 -0.57
CA CYS A 141 -9.68 -14.55 -0.18
C CYS A 141 -10.82 -15.22 0.58
N ALA A 142 -11.06 -14.78 1.81
CA ALA A 142 -12.15 -15.27 2.67
C ALA A 142 -12.89 -14.10 3.31
N VAL A 143 -14.13 -14.30 3.75
CA VAL A 143 -14.91 -13.29 4.49
C VAL A 143 -14.34 -13.12 5.90
N SER A 144 -14.13 -11.88 6.38
CA SER A 144 -13.62 -11.65 7.74
C SER A 144 -14.53 -12.32 8.76
N ALA A 145 -13.99 -13.29 9.49
CA ALA A 145 -14.66 -13.81 10.67
C ALA A 145 -14.90 -12.63 11.64
N PRO A 146 -16.12 -12.49 12.19
CA PRO A 146 -16.45 -11.44 13.14
C PRO A 146 -15.64 -11.54 14.44
#